data_AF-A0A928NJV4-F1
#
_entry.id   AF-A0A928NJV4-F1
#
_cell.length_a   1.000
_cell.length_b   1.000
_cell.length_c   1.000
_cell.angle_alpha   90.00
_cell.angle_beta   90.00
_cell.angle_gamma   90.00
#
_symmetry.space_group_name_H-M   'P 1'
#
loop_
_entity.id
_entity.type
_entity.pdbx_description
1 polymer ?
#
loop_
_entity_poly.entity_id
_entity_poly.type
_entity_poly.pdbx_seq_one_letter_code
_entity_poly.pdbx_strand_id
1 'polypeptide(L)'
;MKRFLISILIGIMLISSLSVSAAGFTDVNTGDWYYDTVTEMTEKGLFNGKGNNLFCPNDTMTKAEFITVVMRILYPDTDFTSKEGQPWWQSAYD
;
A
#
# COMPACT_ATOMS: atom_id res chain seq x y z
N MET A 1 6.81 35.89 -21.99
CA MET A 1 7.29 35.17 -20.78
C MET A 1 6.16 34.45 -20.03
N LYS A 2 5.00 35.07 -19.73
CA LYS A 2 3.91 34.42 -18.94
C LYS A 2 3.26 33.18 -19.58
N ARG A 3 3.10 33.17 -20.91
CA ARG A 3 2.53 32.04 -21.70
C ARG A 3 3.44 30.81 -21.85
N PHE A 4 4.74 30.93 -21.53
CA PHE A 4 5.66 29.79 -21.48
C PHE A 4 5.66 29.11 -20.10
N LEU A 5 5.36 29.86 -19.04
CA LEU A 5 5.31 29.34 -17.66
C LEU A 5 4.04 28.52 -17.39
N ILE A 6 2.91 28.87 -18.01
CA ILE A 6 1.65 28.13 -17.86
C ILE A 6 1.73 26.73 -18.49
N SER A 7 2.41 26.61 -19.63
CA SER A 7 2.60 25.33 -20.33
C SER A 7 3.48 24.36 -19.54
N ILE A 8 4.52 24.88 -18.86
CA ILE A 8 5.41 24.07 -18.02
C ILE A 8 4.68 23.54 -16.77
N LEU A 9 3.80 24.35 -16.19
CA LEU A 9 3.02 23.96 -15.01
C LEU A 9 1.95 22.91 -15.33
N ILE A 10 1.27 23.03 -16.49
CA ILE A 10 0.30 22.02 -16.93
C ILE A 10 1.01 20.70 -17.28
N GLY A 11 2.19 20.77 -17.91
CA GLY A 11 2.99 19.59 -18.21
C GLY A 11 3.49 18.85 -16.96
N ILE A 12 3.91 19.57 -15.92
CA ILE A 12 4.33 18.99 -14.63
C ILE A 12 3.13 18.36 -13.91
N MET A 13 1.95 19.00 -13.96
CA MET A 13 0.73 18.52 -13.29
C MET A 13 0.16 17.23 -13.91
N LEU A 14 0.34 17.01 -15.22
CA LEU A 14 -0.12 15.79 -15.91
C LEU A 14 0.76 14.55 -15.64
N ILE A 15 2.02 14.75 -15.23
CA ILE A 15 2.93 13.64 -14.91
C ILE A 15 2.71 13.13 -13.47
N SER A 16 2.16 13.96 -12.58
CA SER A 16 1.90 13.60 -11.18
C SER A 16 0.72 12.62 -10.98
N SER A 17 -0.05 12.31 -12.03
CA SER A 17 -1.23 11.43 -11.95
C SER A 17 -0.96 9.96 -12.28
N LEU A 18 0.30 9.57 -12.52
CA LEU A 18 0.67 8.18 -12.77
C LEU A 18 1.30 7.55 -11.54
N SER A 19 0.46 7.11 -10.60
CA SER A 19 0.86 6.12 -9.60
C SER A 19 0.13 4.81 -9.91
N VAL A 20 0.54 4.13 -10.98
CA VAL A 20 0.31 2.68 -11.11
C VAL A 20 1.41 2.02 -10.28
N SER A 21 1.11 1.80 -9.00
CA SER A 21 1.91 0.92 -8.17
C SER A 21 1.31 -0.47 -8.28
N ALA A 22 1.55 -1.14 -9.41
CA ALA A 22 1.51 -2.59 -9.41
C ALA A 22 2.40 -3.03 -8.24
N ALA A 23 1.86 -3.80 -7.30
CA ALA A 23 2.59 -4.25 -6.15
C ALA A 23 3.80 -5.03 -6.67
N GLY A 24 4.96 -4.37 -6.74
CA GLY A 24 6.10 -4.74 -7.57
C GLY A 24 6.89 -5.90 -6.95
N PHE A 25 6.18 -6.94 -6.54
CA PHE A 25 6.73 -8.11 -5.92
C PHE A 25 7.35 -9.01 -6.99
N THR A 26 8.59 -9.41 -6.74
CA THR A 26 9.40 -10.24 -7.66
C THR A 26 8.88 -11.68 -7.78
N ASP A 27 8.00 -12.09 -6.86
CA ASP A 27 7.37 -13.40 -6.78
C ASP A 27 5.88 -13.39 -7.14
N VAL A 28 5.40 -12.33 -7.80
CA VAL A 28 4.02 -12.18 -8.29
C VAL A 28 4.05 -11.75 -9.75
N ASN A 29 3.74 -12.69 -10.66
CA ASN A 29 3.78 -12.47 -12.11
C ASN A 29 2.38 -12.16 -12.64
N THR A 30 2.28 -11.39 -13.73
CA THR A 30 1.00 -11.01 -14.38
C THR A 30 0.14 -12.20 -14.84
N GLY A 31 0.74 -13.37 -15.02
CA GLY A 31 0.04 -14.59 -15.38
C GLY A 31 -0.45 -15.43 -14.19
N ASP A 32 -0.07 -15.06 -12.96
CA ASP A 32 -0.49 -15.78 -11.76
C ASP A 32 -1.96 -15.51 -11.46
N TRP A 33 -2.71 -16.55 -11.09
CA TRP A 33 -4.16 -16.43 -10.84
C TRP A 33 -4.51 -15.45 -9.72
N TYR A 34 -3.56 -15.16 -8.81
CA TYR A 34 -3.71 -14.22 -7.70
C TYR A 34 -3.19 -12.82 -8.01
N TYR A 35 -2.63 -12.57 -9.21
CA TYR A 35 -1.98 -11.30 -9.55
C TYR A 35 -2.86 -10.07 -9.30
N ASP A 36 -4.08 -10.09 -9.85
CA ASP A 36 -5.02 -8.97 -9.73
C ASP A 36 -5.42 -8.75 -8.28
N THR A 37 -5.66 -9.83 -7.53
CA THR A 37 -6.07 -9.78 -6.12
C THR A 37 -4.95 -9.21 -5.24
N VAL A 38 -3.72 -9.68 -5.42
CA VAL A 38 -2.55 -9.18 -4.66
C VAL A 38 -2.33 -7.71 -4.95
N THR A 39 -2.41 -7.33 -6.23
CA THR A 39 -2.24 -5.93 -6.65
C THR A 39 -3.30 -5.04 -6.01
N GLU A 40 -4.58 -5.38 -6.15
CA GLU A 40 -5.68 -4.61 -5.58
C GLU A 40 -5.61 -4.50 -4.05
N MET A 41 -5.32 -5.60 -3.36
CA MET A 41 -5.27 -5.61 -1.90
C MET A 41 -4.06 -4.83 -1.36
N THR A 42 -2.93 -4.85 -2.05
CA THR A 42 -1.77 -4.03 -1.69
C THR A 42 -2.01 -2.55 -1.99
N GLU A 43 -2.66 -2.21 -3.11
CA GLU A 43 -3.07 -0.81 -3.40
C GLU A 43 -4.03 -0.27 -2.35
N LYS A 44 -4.90 -1.12 -1.79
CA LYS A 44 -5.78 -0.79 -0.66
C LYS A 44 -5.07 -0.75 0.70
N GLY A 45 -3.76 -1.01 0.75
CA GLY A 45 -2.99 -1.03 2.01
C GLY A 45 -3.31 -2.21 2.93
N LEU A 46 -4.02 -3.23 2.44
CA LEU A 46 -4.38 -4.41 3.24
C LEU A 46 -3.17 -5.32 3.44
N PHE A 47 -2.27 -5.39 2.46
CA PHE A 47 -1.03 -6.18 2.49
C PHE A 47 0.18 -5.36 2.08
N ASN A 48 1.29 -5.55 2.79
CA ASN A 48 2.55 -4.84 2.55
C ASN A 48 3.69 -5.75 2.01
N GLY A 49 3.43 -7.05 1.87
CA GLY A 49 4.46 -8.06 1.61
C GLY A 49 5.36 -8.33 2.82
N LYS A 50 6.43 -9.09 2.60
CA LYS A 50 7.38 -9.53 3.65
C LYS A 50 8.74 -8.82 3.58
N GLY A 51 8.84 -7.75 2.79
CA GLY A 51 10.10 -7.05 2.52
C GLY A 51 10.87 -7.65 1.34
N ASN A 52 12.00 -7.04 0.98
CA ASN A 52 12.85 -7.45 -0.15
C ASN A 52 12.08 -7.62 -1.49
N ASN A 53 11.02 -6.82 -1.71
CA ASN A 53 10.12 -6.94 -2.85
C ASN A 53 9.49 -8.34 -2.99
N LEU A 54 9.11 -8.97 -1.88
CA LEU A 54 8.42 -10.26 -1.86
C LEU A 54 7.02 -10.15 -1.24
N PHE A 55 6.05 -10.81 -1.86
CA PHE A 55 4.71 -11.02 -1.29
C PHE A 55 4.61 -12.34 -0.53
N CYS A 56 5.30 -13.38 -1.01
CA CYS A 56 5.27 -14.76 -0.54
C CYS A 56 3.88 -15.41 -0.62
N PRO A 57 3.27 -15.52 -1.82
CA PRO A 57 1.88 -15.99 -1.98
C PRO A 57 1.66 -17.44 -1.56
N ASN A 58 2.72 -18.25 -1.53
CA ASN A 58 2.68 -19.67 -1.17
C ASN A 58 3.04 -19.95 0.29
N ASP A 59 3.37 -18.91 1.07
CA ASP A 59 3.67 -19.07 2.48
C ASP A 59 2.40 -19.32 3.29
N THR A 60 2.56 -20.01 4.43
CA THR A 60 1.48 -20.07 5.41
C THR A 60 1.28 -18.71 6.07
N MET A 61 0.04 -18.23 6.04
CA MET A 61 -0.36 -17.04 6.78
C MET A 61 -0.47 -17.35 8.28
N THR A 62 0.19 -16.54 9.11
CA THR A 62 0.06 -16.62 10.56
C THR A 62 -1.28 -16.05 11.03
N LYS A 63 -1.74 -16.46 12.22
CA LYS A 63 -2.94 -15.89 12.84
C LYS A 63 -2.85 -14.38 13.03
N ALA A 64 -1.66 -13.87 13.37
CA ALA A 64 -1.43 -12.45 13.58
C ALA A 64 -1.57 -11.66 12.27
N GLU A 65 -1.00 -12.15 11.17
CA GLU A 65 -1.16 -11.55 9.84
C GLU A 65 -2.64 -11.55 9.42
N PHE A 66 -3.35 -12.68 9.61
CA PHE A 66 -4.77 -12.78 9.29
C PHE A 66 -5.61 -11.75 10.06
N ILE A 67 -5.43 -11.68 11.38
CA ILE A 67 -6.13 -10.71 12.22
C ILE A 67 -5.80 -9.28 11.80
N THR A 68 -4.54 -9.00 11.44
CA THR A 68 -4.12 -7.67 10.98
C THR A 68 -4.89 -7.25 9.73
N VAL A 69 -5.03 -8.14 8.74
CA VAL A 69 -5.80 -7.85 7.52
C VAL A 69 -7.28 -7.63 7.85
N VAL A 70 -7.87 -8.47 8.71
CA VAL A 70 -9.27 -8.30 9.16
C VAL A 70 -9.48 -6.95 9.86
N MET A 71 -8.57 -6.54 10.73
CA MET A 71 -8.67 -5.26 11.44
C MET A 71 -8.59 -4.07 10.47
N ARG A 72 -7.72 -4.12 9.46
CA ARG A 72 -7.65 -3.09 8.41
C ARG A 72 -8.94 -3.00 7.59
N ILE A 73 -9.62 -4.12 7.35
CA ILE A 73 -10.91 -4.14 6.66
C ILE A 73 -12.03 -3.56 7.53
N LEU A 74 -12.08 -3.92 8.81
CA LEU A 74 -13.15 -3.50 9.72
C LEU A 74 -13.01 -2.05 10.18
N TYR A 75 -11.77 -1.53 10.23
CA TYR A 75 -11.45 -0.20 10.74
C TYR A 75 -10.53 0.55 9.75
N PRO A 76 -11.03 0.91 8.57
CA PRO A 76 -10.21 1.49 7.49
C PRO A 76 -9.64 2.88 7.82
N ASP A 77 -10.26 3.62 8.72
CA ASP A 77 -9.83 4.97 9.13
C ASP A 77 -8.83 4.94 10.31
N THR A 78 -8.56 3.77 10.89
CA THR A 78 -7.70 3.63 12.06
C THR A 78 -6.26 3.35 11.65
N ASP A 79 -5.34 4.20 12.09
CA ASP A 79 -3.91 3.97 11.95
C ASP A 79 -3.41 3.02 13.03
N PHE A 80 -3.16 1.77 12.66
CA PHE A 80 -2.60 0.74 13.54
C PHE A 80 -1.07 0.81 13.63
N THR A 81 -0.41 1.76 12.96
CA THR A 81 1.02 1.94 13.12
C THR A 81 1.31 2.58 14.46
N SER A 82 2.25 2.02 15.22
CA SER A 82 2.76 2.68 16.41
C SER A 82 3.42 3.98 15.97
N LYS A 83 2.82 5.14 16.31
CA LYS A 83 3.43 6.44 16.06
C LYS A 83 4.78 6.50 16.76
N GLU A 84 5.84 6.70 15.97
CA GLU A 84 7.21 6.75 16.48
C GLU A 84 7.33 7.81 17.59
N GLY A 85 7.88 7.43 18.74
CA GLY A 85 8.03 8.30 19.91
C GLY A 85 6.79 8.47 20.79
N GLN A 86 5.67 7.80 20.50
CA GLN A 86 4.49 7.78 21.38
C GLN A 86 4.43 6.48 22.18
N PRO A 87 4.10 6.54 23.49
CA PRO A 87 3.90 5.33 24.27
C PRO A 87 2.66 4.56 23.79
N TRP A 88 2.70 3.23 23.88
CA TRP A 88 1.69 2.34 23.29
C TRP A 88 0.25 2.62 23.74
N TRP A 89 0.06 3.17 24.94
CA TRP A 89 -1.27 3.51 25.45
C TRP A 89 -1.85 4.76 24.78
N GLN A 90 -1.03 5.69 24.28
CA GLN A 90 -1.51 6.94 23.66
C GLN A 90 -2.25 6.67 22.34
N SER A 91 -1.79 5.68 21.57
CA SER A 91 -2.39 5.33 20.27
C SER A 91 -3.75 4.64 20.37
N ALA A 92 -4.17 4.21 21.56
CA ALA A 92 -5.40 3.44 21.77
C ALA A 92 -6.62 4.30 22.13
N TYR A 93 -6.43 5.61 22.33
CA TYR A 93 -7.47 6.54 22.78
C TYR A 93 -7.77 7.68 21.77
N ASP A 94 -7.09 7.68 20.62
CA ASP A 94 -7.35 8.59 19.49
C ASP A 94 -8.25 7.89 18.47
#